data_AF-A0A8H7J070-F1
#
_entry.id   AF-A0A8H7J070-F1
#
_cell.length_a   1.000
_cell.length_b   1.000
_cell.length_c   1.000
_cell.angle_alpha   90.00
_cell.angle_beta   90.00
_cell.angle_gamma   90.00
#
_symmetry.space_group_name_H-M   'P 1'
#
loop_
_entity.id
_entity.type
_entity.pdbx_description
1 polymer ?
#
loop_
_entity_poly.entity_id
_entity_poly.type
_entity_poly.pdbx_seq_one_letter_code
_entity_poly.pdbx_strand_id
1 'polypeptide(L)'
;MSNLRFSFSELRFATAALATIAALAPAVYFLLPAKKQDSTEHVKTFKKLIRSYSTLRPEALVSTATRDFTHNVLPASLNLPSRPLAAFKGHAGMIFSLFESFEMTPQPNGNGDAVHYSKETNTVTAHCKMGGKVNAESTMGQKLIASGFAEWWTECVLFVQMSPDGKRIVEIREFVHSAKAEELQERLSGVLND
;
A
#
# COMPACT_ATOMS: atom_id res chain seq x y z
N MET A 1 58.60 -15.64 -8.22
CA MET A 1 57.53 -16.58 -7.81
C MET A 1 57.70 -16.86 -6.33
N SER A 2 56.81 -16.34 -5.49
CA SER A 2 56.91 -16.50 -4.03
C SER A 2 56.38 -17.87 -3.64
N ASN A 3 57.26 -18.75 -3.15
CA ASN A 3 56.87 -20.06 -2.61
C ASN A 3 56.18 -19.86 -1.26
N LEU A 4 54.85 -19.94 -1.25
CA LEU A 4 54.08 -20.01 -0.02
C LEU A 4 54.26 -21.41 0.59
N ARG A 5 55.07 -21.51 1.66
CA ARG A 5 55.19 -22.72 2.48
C ARG A 5 54.34 -22.54 3.73
N PHE A 6 53.22 -23.25 3.79
CA PHE A 6 52.40 -23.32 5.00
C PHE A 6 52.85 -24.47 5.88
N SER A 7 52.93 -24.23 7.19
CA SER A 7 53.13 -25.26 8.20
C SER A 7 51.86 -26.11 8.37
N PHE A 8 52.02 -27.35 8.83
CA PHE A 8 50.89 -28.22 9.16
C PHE A 8 49.97 -27.63 10.24
N SER A 9 50.51 -26.82 11.15
CA SER A 9 49.74 -26.08 12.15
C SER A 9 48.83 -25.03 11.52
N GLU A 10 49.32 -24.27 10.54
CA GLU A 10 48.52 -23.28 9.81
C GLU A 10 47.41 -23.94 8.99
N LEU A 11 47.71 -25.07 8.35
CA LEU A 11 46.71 -25.85 7.62
C LEU A 11 45.61 -26.42 8.55
N ARG A 12 45.97 -26.90 9.74
CA ARG A 12 45.00 -27.38 10.73
C ARG A 12 44.14 -26.25 11.27
N PHE A 13 44.73 -25.09 11.55
CA PHE A 13 44.01 -23.92 12.04
C PHE A 13 43.05 -23.37 10.97
N ALA A 14 43.49 -23.27 9.72
CA ALA A 14 42.65 -22.84 8.60
C ALA A 14 41.49 -23.83 8.37
N THR A 15 41.76 -25.13 8.41
CA THR A 15 40.73 -26.17 8.27
C THR A 15 39.72 -26.12 9.41
N ALA A 16 40.18 -25.95 10.65
CA ALA A 16 39.31 -25.81 11.82
C ALA A 16 38.43 -24.56 11.72
N ALA A 17 39.01 -23.41 11.34
CA ALA A 17 38.26 -22.16 11.16
C ALA A 17 37.20 -22.28 10.05
N LEU A 18 37.54 -22.88 8.90
CA LEU A 18 36.59 -23.15 7.83
C LEU A 18 35.46 -24.09 8.26
N ALA A 19 35.79 -25.16 8.99
CA ALA A 19 34.79 -26.09 9.53
C ALA A 19 33.85 -25.40 10.53
N THR A 20 34.39 -24.52 11.39
CA THR A 20 33.59 -23.72 12.32
C THR A 20 32.68 -22.74 11.59
N ILE A 21 33.16 -22.04 10.57
CA ILE A 21 32.33 -21.13 9.75
C ILE A 21 31.25 -21.91 9.01
N ALA A 22 31.60 -23.05 8.40
CA ALA A 22 30.64 -23.90 7.68
C ALA A 22 29.55 -24.46 8.60
N ALA A 23 29.89 -24.76 9.86
CA ALA A 23 28.93 -25.23 10.86
C ALA A 23 28.05 -24.08 11.41
N LEU A 24 28.61 -22.88 11.59
CA LEU A 24 27.91 -21.75 12.20
C LEU A 24 27.09 -20.92 11.20
N ALA A 25 27.48 -20.86 9.92
CA ALA A 25 26.79 -20.04 8.92
C ALA A 25 25.30 -20.41 8.74
N PRO A 26 24.91 -21.71 8.67
CA PRO A 26 23.50 -22.09 8.63
C PRO A 26 22.76 -21.72 9.92
N ALA A 27 23.38 -21.96 11.09
CA ALA A 27 22.77 -21.61 12.37
C ALA A 27 22.53 -20.10 12.50
N VAL A 28 23.51 -19.28 12.12
CA VAL A 28 23.35 -17.81 12.07
C VAL A 28 22.27 -17.40 11.06
N TYR A 29 22.21 -18.04 9.89
CA TYR A 29 21.16 -17.76 8.90
C TYR A 29 19.75 -18.08 9.43
N PHE A 30 19.57 -19.19 10.15
CA PHE A 30 18.27 -19.58 10.71
C PHE A 30 17.92 -18.84 12.01
N LEU A 31 18.92 -18.40 12.78
CA LEU A 31 18.73 -17.70 14.05
C LEU A 31 18.68 -16.19 13.92
N LEU A 32 19.18 -15.61 12.81
CA LEU A 32 19.01 -14.20 12.53
C LEU A 32 17.53 -13.93 12.26
N PRO A 33 16.84 -13.17 13.14
CA PRO A 33 15.44 -12.88 12.92
C PRO A 33 15.31 -12.12 11.59
N ALA A 34 14.49 -12.64 10.68
CA ALA A 34 14.10 -11.90 9.49
C ALA A 34 13.63 -10.51 9.94
N LYS A 35 14.19 -9.44 9.38
CA LYS A 35 13.74 -8.07 9.67
C LYS A 35 12.22 -8.04 9.50
N LYS A 36 11.51 -7.69 10.58
CA LYS A 36 10.05 -7.52 10.54
C LYS A 36 9.71 -6.59 9.37
N GLN A 37 8.79 -7.02 8.49
CA GLN A 37 8.43 -6.29 7.27
C GLN A 37 8.05 -4.83 7.56
N ASP A 38 7.46 -4.58 8.73
CA ASP A 38 7.11 -3.27 9.29
C ASP A 38 8.22 -2.22 9.31
N SER A 39 9.48 -2.64 9.31
CA SER A 39 10.64 -1.74 9.40
C SER A 39 11.16 -1.27 8.03
N THR A 40 10.63 -1.80 6.93
CA THR A 40 11.09 -1.46 5.58
C THR A 40 10.60 -0.07 5.15
N GLU A 41 11.40 0.63 4.33
CA GLU A 41 10.99 1.93 3.77
C GLU A 41 9.68 1.83 2.97
N HIS A 42 9.46 0.71 2.28
CA HIS A 42 8.24 0.39 1.54
C HIS A 42 7.00 0.46 2.44
N VAL A 43 7.03 -0.24 3.58
CA VAL A 43 5.90 -0.24 4.53
C VAL A 43 5.75 1.13 5.21
N LYS A 44 6.83 1.89 5.44
CA LYS A 44 6.73 3.26 5.97
C LYS A 44 6.06 4.21 4.98
N THR A 45 6.45 4.17 3.70
CA THR A 45 5.83 4.96 2.63
C THR A 45 4.37 4.57 2.45
N PHE A 46 4.04 3.27 2.50
CA PHE A 46 2.65 2.81 2.48
C PHE A 46 1.86 3.33 3.69
N LYS A 47 2.40 3.25 4.91
CA LYS A 47 1.75 3.82 6.11
C LYS A 47 1.51 5.33 5.98
N LYS A 48 2.41 6.06 5.31
CA LYS A 48 2.23 7.48 5.00
C LYS A 48 1.08 7.69 3.99
N LEU A 49 1.00 6.88 2.94
CA LEU A 49 -0.13 6.88 2.00
C LEU A 49 -1.45 6.64 2.74
N ILE A 50 -1.54 5.59 3.55
CA ILE A 50 -2.75 5.26 4.31
C ILE A 50 -3.19 6.44 5.20
N ARG A 51 -2.26 7.04 5.95
CA ARG A 51 -2.55 8.22 6.78
C ARG A 51 -2.97 9.45 5.98
N SER A 52 -2.59 9.56 4.70
CA SER A 52 -2.95 10.72 3.90
C SER A 52 -4.43 10.75 3.53
N TYR A 53 -5.11 9.60 3.47
CA TYR A 53 -6.55 9.54 3.23
C TYR A 53 -7.36 10.33 4.26
N SER A 54 -6.95 10.31 5.53
CA SER A 54 -7.65 11.04 6.60
C SER A 54 -7.37 12.54 6.64
N THR A 55 -6.45 13.01 5.79
CA THR A 55 -6.21 14.46 5.67
C THR A 55 -7.22 15.14 4.76
N LEU A 56 -8.00 14.37 3.97
CA LEU A 56 -8.90 14.88 2.92
C LEU A 56 -8.21 15.85 1.94
N ARG A 57 -6.88 15.75 1.78
CA ARG A 57 -6.08 16.60 0.90
C ARG A 57 -5.48 15.78 -0.25
N PRO A 58 -5.89 16.02 -1.51
CA PRO A 58 -5.33 15.29 -2.65
C PRO A 58 -3.81 15.42 -2.76
N GLU A 59 -3.24 16.56 -2.39
CA GLU A 59 -1.79 16.82 -2.36
C GLU A 59 -1.04 15.86 -1.42
N ALA A 60 -1.63 15.56 -0.25
CA ALA A 60 -1.03 14.64 0.70
C ALA A 60 -1.00 13.22 0.13
N LEU A 61 -2.09 12.83 -0.52
CA LEU A 61 -2.28 11.52 -1.15
C LEU A 61 -1.25 11.24 -2.25
N VAL A 62 -0.92 12.26 -3.05
CA VAL A 62 0.04 12.13 -4.16
C VAL A 62 1.48 12.53 -3.79
N SER A 63 1.75 12.90 -2.53
CA SER A 63 3.04 13.47 -2.11
C SER A 63 4.24 12.53 -2.34
N THR A 64 3.99 11.22 -2.38
CA THR A 64 5.01 10.19 -2.62
C THR A 64 4.88 9.53 -4.00
N ALA A 65 3.97 9.98 -4.87
CA ALA A 65 3.85 9.43 -6.21
C ALA A 65 5.05 9.79 -7.10
N THR A 66 5.39 8.90 -8.03
CA THR A 66 6.33 9.19 -9.12
C THR A 66 5.67 10.07 -10.19
N ARG A 67 6.49 10.59 -11.12
CA ARG A 67 5.97 11.32 -12.28
C ARG A 67 5.13 10.43 -13.19
N ASP A 68 5.52 9.18 -13.34
CA ASP A 68 4.91 8.23 -14.26
C ASP A 68 3.85 7.35 -13.55
N PHE A 69 3.23 7.90 -12.51
CA PHE A 69 2.27 7.20 -11.66
C PHE A 69 0.99 6.81 -12.40
N THR A 70 0.47 5.63 -12.08
CA THR A 70 -0.82 5.13 -12.56
C THR A 70 -1.71 4.62 -11.42
N HIS A 71 -3.02 4.79 -11.60
CA HIS A 71 -4.04 4.25 -10.71
C HIS A 71 -5.06 3.41 -11.49
N ASN A 72 -5.27 2.17 -11.07
CA ASN A 72 -6.20 1.24 -11.71
C ASN A 72 -7.21 0.68 -10.70
N VAL A 73 -8.48 0.61 -11.10
CA VAL A 73 -9.54 0.01 -10.27
C VAL A 73 -9.92 -1.35 -10.83
N LEU A 74 -10.09 -2.31 -9.93
CA LEU A 74 -10.55 -3.67 -10.14
C LEU A 74 -11.82 -3.89 -9.31
N PRO A 75 -12.70 -4.84 -9.68
CA PRO A 75 -12.61 -5.74 -10.83
C PRO A 75 -12.82 -5.01 -12.17
N ALA A 76 -12.27 -5.58 -13.25
CA ALA A 76 -12.38 -5.01 -14.60
C ALA A 76 -13.83 -4.88 -15.10
N SER A 77 -14.77 -5.61 -14.49
CA SER A 77 -16.21 -5.51 -14.78
C SER A 77 -16.79 -4.12 -14.51
N LEU A 78 -16.18 -3.32 -13.64
CA LEU A 78 -16.58 -1.93 -13.40
C LEU A 78 -16.23 -0.99 -14.58
N ASN A 79 -15.41 -1.45 -15.53
CA ASN A 79 -15.01 -0.71 -16.73
C ASN A 79 -14.49 0.72 -16.45
N LEU A 80 -13.79 0.89 -15.32
CA LEU A 80 -13.23 2.19 -14.92
C LEU A 80 -11.88 2.42 -15.61
N PRO A 81 -11.65 3.62 -16.17
CA PRO A 81 -10.40 3.90 -16.86
C PRO A 81 -9.22 4.00 -15.90
N SER A 82 -8.04 3.62 -16.39
CA SER A 82 -6.78 3.93 -15.71
C SER A 82 -6.60 5.44 -15.58
N ARG A 83 -6.15 5.91 -14.40
CA ARG A 83 -5.97 7.33 -14.13
C ARG A 83 -4.49 7.66 -13.96
N PRO A 84 -3.90 8.55 -14.78
CA PRO A 84 -2.59 9.11 -14.49
C PRO A 84 -2.67 10.04 -13.27
N LEU A 85 -1.51 10.44 -12.75
CA LEU A 85 -1.37 11.24 -11.51
C LEU A 85 -2.34 12.43 -11.40
N ALA A 86 -2.44 13.25 -12.45
CA ALA A 86 -3.29 14.43 -12.44
C ALA A 86 -4.79 14.07 -12.34
N ALA A 87 -5.23 13.06 -13.11
CA ALA A 87 -6.61 12.59 -13.07
C ALA A 87 -6.94 11.89 -11.75
N PHE A 88 -6.01 11.13 -11.20
CA PHE A 88 -6.14 10.53 -9.87
C PHE A 88 -6.29 11.59 -8.78
N LYS A 89 -5.45 12.64 -8.81
CA LYS A 89 -5.54 13.76 -7.87
C LYS A 89 -6.89 14.48 -7.96
N GLY A 90 -7.37 14.76 -9.18
CA GLY A 90 -8.67 15.38 -9.39
C GLY A 90 -9.82 14.50 -8.88
N HIS A 91 -9.78 13.20 -9.17
CA HIS A 91 -10.76 12.24 -8.68
C HIS A 91 -10.77 12.15 -7.15
N ALA A 92 -9.60 12.08 -6.51
CA ALA A 92 -9.49 12.09 -5.06
C ALA A 92 -10.09 13.36 -4.44
N GLY A 93 -9.90 14.52 -5.08
CA GLY A 93 -10.52 15.78 -4.63
C GLY A 93 -12.05 15.73 -4.66
N MET A 94 -12.63 15.18 -5.71
CA MET A 94 -14.08 14.97 -5.80
C MET A 94 -14.58 14.03 -4.71
N ILE A 95 -13.92 12.87 -4.51
CA ILE A 95 -14.29 11.93 -3.45
C ILE A 95 -14.16 12.57 -2.07
N PHE A 96 -13.04 13.24 -1.76
CA PHE A 96 -12.82 13.88 -0.47
C PHE A 96 -13.85 14.98 -0.16
N SER A 97 -14.40 15.66 -1.18
CA SER A 97 -15.48 16.64 -0.97
C SER A 97 -16.78 16.03 -0.43
N LEU A 98 -16.97 14.71 -0.58
CA LEU A 98 -18.13 13.98 -0.05
C LEU A 98 -18.07 13.79 1.46
N PHE A 99 -16.89 13.94 2.08
CA PHE A 99 -16.62 13.49 3.43
C PHE A 99 -16.19 14.63 4.34
N GLU A 100 -16.77 14.66 5.55
CA GLU A 100 -16.29 15.49 6.67
C GLU A 100 -15.11 14.81 7.35
N SER A 101 -15.16 13.49 7.42
CA SER A 101 -14.05 12.64 7.84
C SER A 101 -13.99 11.43 6.91
N PHE A 102 -12.78 11.00 6.61
CA PHE A 102 -12.54 9.79 5.83
C PHE A 102 -11.35 9.07 6.43
N GLU A 103 -11.37 7.75 6.41
CA GLU A 103 -10.23 6.95 6.80
C GLU A 103 -10.13 5.72 5.91
N MET A 104 -8.90 5.22 5.85
CA MET A 104 -8.59 3.95 5.25
C MET A 104 -7.75 3.18 6.27
N THR A 105 -8.24 2.02 6.68
CA THR A 105 -7.69 1.27 7.81
C THR A 105 -7.39 -0.15 7.38
N PRO A 106 -6.10 -0.52 7.26
CA PRO A 106 -5.69 -1.90 7.03
C PRO A 106 -6.26 -2.85 8.08
N GLN A 107 -6.90 -3.93 7.65
CA GLN A 107 -7.50 -4.94 8.51
C GLN A 107 -6.48 -6.05 8.78
N PRO A 108 -6.34 -6.49 10.05
CA PRO A 108 -5.44 -7.59 10.38
C PRO A 108 -5.93 -8.89 9.75
N ASN A 109 -4.99 -9.70 9.26
CA ASN A 109 -5.26 -11.06 8.85
C ASN A 109 -5.31 -12.00 10.06
N GLY A 110 -5.60 -13.29 9.83
CA GLY A 110 -5.66 -14.31 10.88
C GLY A 110 -4.37 -14.50 11.71
N ASN A 111 -3.24 -13.94 11.26
CA ASN A 111 -1.95 -13.99 11.96
C ASN A 111 -1.61 -12.66 12.67
N GLY A 112 -2.51 -11.66 12.63
CA GLY A 112 -2.33 -10.36 13.26
C GLY A 112 -1.62 -9.30 12.40
N ASP A 113 -1.14 -9.67 11.21
CA ASP A 113 -0.50 -8.73 10.28
C ASP A 113 -1.56 -8.05 9.40
N ALA A 114 -1.53 -6.71 9.28
CA ALA A 114 -2.48 -5.97 8.45
C ALA A 114 -1.94 -5.58 7.06
N VAL A 115 -0.63 -5.77 6.84
CA VAL A 115 0.08 -5.32 5.64
C VAL A 115 1.11 -6.37 5.23
N HIS A 116 1.18 -6.68 3.95
CA HIS A 116 2.18 -7.58 3.38
C HIS A 116 3.07 -6.84 2.37
N TYR A 117 4.38 -7.04 2.46
CA TYR A 117 5.33 -6.53 1.45
C TYR A 117 6.03 -7.67 0.71
N SER A 118 5.86 -7.70 -0.62
CA SER A 118 6.59 -8.59 -1.53
C SER A 118 7.81 -7.87 -2.13
N LYS A 119 9.00 -8.43 -1.89
CA LYS A 119 10.27 -7.91 -2.43
C LYS A 119 10.42 -8.19 -3.91
N GLU A 120 9.87 -9.30 -4.39
CA GLU A 120 9.98 -9.73 -5.80
C GLU A 120 9.30 -8.72 -6.74
N THR A 121 8.21 -8.11 -6.27
CA THR A 121 7.37 -7.20 -7.05
C THR A 121 7.44 -5.75 -6.57
N ASN A 122 8.20 -5.48 -5.50
CA ASN A 122 8.21 -4.20 -4.78
C ASN A 122 6.79 -3.69 -4.43
N THR A 123 5.88 -4.60 -4.11
CA THR A 123 4.47 -4.28 -3.89
C THR A 123 4.09 -4.46 -2.43
N VAL A 124 3.41 -3.45 -1.88
CA VAL A 124 2.75 -3.53 -0.58
C VAL A 124 1.26 -3.78 -0.79
N THR A 125 0.75 -4.83 -0.15
CA THR A 125 -0.64 -5.24 -0.24
C THR A 125 -1.33 -5.13 1.11
N ALA A 126 -2.56 -4.60 1.13
CA ALA A 126 -3.38 -4.55 2.33
C ALA A 126 -4.87 -4.67 1.99
N HIS A 127 -5.61 -5.41 2.80
CA HIS A 127 -7.07 -5.34 2.85
C HIS A 127 -7.45 -4.15 3.74
N CYS A 128 -8.24 -3.22 3.24
CA CYS A 128 -8.59 -2.00 3.92
C CYS A 128 -10.10 -1.88 4.05
N LYS A 129 -10.56 -1.51 5.25
CA LYS A 129 -11.86 -0.85 5.41
C LYS A 129 -11.65 0.63 5.08
N MET A 130 -12.54 1.24 4.31
CA MET A 130 -12.43 2.65 3.94
C MET A 130 -13.79 3.34 3.97
N GLY A 131 -13.81 4.61 4.32
CA GLY A 131 -15.05 5.36 4.46
C GLY A 131 -14.98 6.41 5.56
N GLY A 132 -16.13 6.98 5.89
CA GLY A 132 -16.26 7.93 6.98
C GLY A 132 -17.56 8.72 6.94
N LYS A 133 -17.57 9.83 7.67
CA LYS A 133 -18.75 10.69 7.84
C LYS A 133 -18.95 11.56 6.61
N VAL A 134 -20.17 11.59 6.09
CA VAL A 134 -20.54 12.39 4.92
C VAL A 134 -20.58 13.88 5.29
N ASN A 135 -20.08 14.72 4.39
CA ASN A 135 -20.06 16.17 4.56
C ASN A 135 -21.44 16.79 4.29
N ALA A 136 -22.15 17.20 5.34
CA ALA A 136 -23.46 17.84 5.20
C ALA A 136 -23.41 19.24 4.55
N GLU A 137 -22.23 19.87 4.48
CA GLU A 137 -22.06 21.20 3.90
C GLU A 137 -21.80 21.15 2.39
N SER A 138 -21.40 19.99 1.84
CA SER A 138 -21.17 19.86 0.40
C SER A 138 -22.45 19.45 -0.33
N THR A 139 -22.68 20.02 -1.53
CA THR A 139 -23.85 19.69 -2.36
C THR A 139 -23.97 18.19 -2.62
N MET A 140 -22.83 17.50 -2.80
CA MET A 140 -22.82 16.05 -3.03
C MET A 140 -23.07 15.26 -1.74
N GLY A 141 -22.53 15.69 -0.60
CA GLY A 141 -22.80 15.03 0.68
C GLY A 141 -24.25 15.22 1.14
N GLN A 142 -24.88 16.35 0.85
CA GLN A 142 -26.32 16.55 1.07
C GLN A 142 -27.17 15.54 0.29
N LYS A 143 -26.80 15.19 -0.94
CA LYS A 143 -27.50 14.16 -1.74
C LYS A 143 -27.38 12.77 -1.11
N LEU A 144 -26.21 12.43 -0.56
CA LEU A 144 -26.01 11.17 0.17
C LEU A 144 -26.83 11.12 1.47
N ILE A 145 -26.86 12.22 2.22
CA ILE A 145 -27.67 12.33 3.45
C ILE A 145 -29.16 12.23 3.13
N ALA A 146 -29.63 12.92 2.09
CA ALA A 146 -31.01 12.83 1.62
C ALA A 146 -31.40 11.40 1.18
N SER A 147 -30.41 10.61 0.76
CA SER A 147 -30.55 9.19 0.44
C SER A 147 -30.45 8.26 1.65
N GLY A 148 -30.34 8.80 2.87
CA GLY A 148 -30.29 8.06 4.13
C GLY A 148 -28.89 7.71 4.63
N PHE A 149 -27.82 8.25 4.03
CA PHE A 149 -26.44 7.93 4.38
C PHE A 149 -25.73 9.13 5.04
N ALA A 150 -25.68 9.12 6.37
CA ALA A 150 -24.84 10.05 7.14
C ALA A 150 -23.36 9.60 7.20
N GLU A 151 -23.11 8.32 6.95
CA GLU A 151 -21.78 7.74 6.82
C GLU A 151 -21.76 6.80 5.61
N TRP A 152 -20.57 6.63 5.03
CA TRP A 152 -20.35 5.67 3.95
C TRP A 152 -19.12 4.83 4.25
N TRP A 153 -19.28 3.51 4.23
CA TRP A 153 -18.21 2.54 4.48
C TRP A 153 -18.21 1.44 3.43
N THR A 154 -17.01 1.08 2.98
CA THR A 154 -16.76 -0.02 2.05
C THR A 154 -15.41 -0.67 2.38
N GLU A 155 -15.00 -1.61 1.56
CA GLU A 155 -13.70 -2.27 1.65
C GLU A 155 -13.02 -2.35 0.28
N CYS A 156 -11.70 -2.45 0.33
CA CYS A 156 -10.89 -2.70 -0.85
C CYS A 156 -9.63 -3.50 -0.50
N VAL A 157 -9.02 -4.11 -1.51
CA VAL A 157 -7.63 -4.61 -1.43
C VAL A 157 -6.75 -3.67 -2.24
N LEU A 158 -5.80 -3.02 -1.56
CA LEU A 158 -4.79 -2.20 -2.21
C LEU A 158 -3.58 -3.03 -2.59
N PHE A 159 -3.07 -2.79 -3.79
CA PHE A 159 -1.77 -3.23 -4.27
C PHE A 159 -0.98 -1.98 -4.66
N VAL A 160 0.03 -1.63 -3.87
CA VAL A 160 0.82 -0.42 -4.05
C VAL A 160 2.22 -0.79 -4.48
N GLN A 161 2.51 -0.61 -5.77
CA GLN A 161 3.84 -0.84 -6.31
C GLN A 161 4.73 0.38 -6.00
N MET A 162 5.89 0.11 -5.41
CA MET A 162 6.85 1.12 -5.00
C MET A 162 8.06 1.15 -5.94
N SER A 163 8.82 2.25 -5.90
CA SER A 163 10.17 2.29 -6.43
C SER A 163 11.08 1.29 -5.68
N PRO A 164 12.19 0.82 -6.28
CA PRO A 164 13.08 -0.15 -5.63
C PRO A 164 13.65 0.30 -4.27
N ASP A 165 13.77 1.61 -4.04
CA ASP A 165 14.22 2.18 -2.77
C ASP A 165 13.09 2.35 -1.73
N GLY A 166 11.85 2.05 -2.10
CA GLY A 166 10.66 2.12 -1.26
C GLY A 166 10.18 3.54 -0.93
N LYS A 167 10.75 4.59 -1.55
CA LYS A 167 10.45 5.99 -1.20
C LYS A 167 9.33 6.61 -2.02
N ARG A 168 9.01 6.02 -3.17
CA ARG A 168 8.00 6.54 -4.11
C ARG A 168 7.00 5.45 -4.50
N ILE A 169 5.80 5.88 -4.84
CA ILE A 169 4.72 5.02 -5.35
C ILE A 169 4.68 5.14 -6.86
N VAL A 170 4.79 4.00 -7.55
CA VAL A 170 4.74 3.89 -9.00
C VAL A 170 3.32 3.60 -9.47
N GLU A 171 2.62 2.69 -8.80
CA GLU A 171 1.27 2.29 -9.17
C GLU A 171 0.43 2.04 -7.91
N ILE A 172 -0.85 2.41 -7.99
CA ILE A 172 -1.88 1.91 -7.07
C ILE A 172 -2.89 1.12 -7.88
N ARG A 173 -3.09 -0.14 -7.51
CA ARG A 173 -4.25 -0.93 -7.96
C ARG A 173 -5.16 -1.16 -6.77
N GLU A 174 -6.45 -0.95 -6.98
CA GLU A 174 -7.45 -1.08 -5.94
C GLU A 174 -8.51 -2.07 -6.39
N PHE A 175 -8.66 -3.18 -5.67
CA PHE A 175 -9.78 -4.09 -5.85
C PHE A 175 -10.91 -3.67 -4.90
N VAL A 176 -11.94 -3.02 -5.43
CA VAL A 176 -13.04 -2.49 -4.64
C VAL A 176 -14.19 -3.48 -4.54
N HIS A 177 -15.01 -3.34 -3.50
CA HIS A 177 -16.31 -4.00 -3.43
C HIS A 177 -17.24 -3.42 -4.52
N SER A 178 -17.35 -4.10 -5.66
CA SER A 178 -18.03 -3.57 -6.86
C SER A 178 -19.47 -3.13 -6.61
N ALA A 179 -20.28 -3.94 -5.92
CA ALA A 179 -21.68 -3.57 -5.64
C ALA A 179 -21.82 -2.29 -4.79
N LYS A 180 -20.86 -2.02 -3.90
CA LYS A 180 -20.81 -0.78 -3.13
C LYS A 180 -20.35 0.39 -3.98
N ALA A 181 -19.39 0.18 -4.87
CA ALA A 181 -18.97 1.21 -5.82
C ALA A 181 -20.11 1.60 -6.78
N GLU A 182 -20.87 0.62 -7.27
CA GLU A 182 -22.06 0.82 -8.10
C GLU A 182 -23.17 1.54 -7.31
N GLU A 183 -23.47 1.11 -6.08
CA GLU A 183 -24.43 1.80 -5.22
C GLU A 183 -24.04 3.28 -5.01
N LEU A 184 -22.77 3.56 -4.69
CA LEU A 184 -22.29 4.93 -4.55
C LEU A 184 -22.46 5.71 -5.85
N GLN A 185 -22.09 5.10 -6.99
CA GLN A 185 -22.23 5.72 -8.29
C GLN A 185 -23.69 6.01 -8.62
N GLU A 186 -24.62 5.10 -8.37
CA GLU A 186 -26.07 5.31 -8.59
C GLU A 186 -26.63 6.43 -7.72
N ARG A 187 -26.18 6.54 -6.47
CA ARG A 187 -26.60 7.63 -5.56
C ARG A 187 -26.02 8.98 -5.98
N LEU A 188 -24.86 8.97 -6.63
CA LEU A 188 -24.19 10.14 -7.17
C LEU A 188 -24.51 10.41 -8.65
N SER A 189 -25.13 9.50 -9.40
CA SER A 189 -25.32 9.61 -10.86
C SER A 189 -26.44 10.57 -11.26
N GLY A 190 -27.12 11.17 -10.29
CA GLY A 190 -27.79 12.47 -10.46
C GLY A 190 -26.83 13.68 -10.38
N VAL A 191 -25.52 13.50 -10.61
CA VAL A 191 -24.46 14.53 -10.45
C VAL A 191 -23.30 14.40 -11.46
N LEU A 192 -23.03 13.23 -12.03
CA LEU A 192 -21.86 13.03 -12.93
C LEU A 192 -22.17 13.20 -14.42
N ASN A 193 -23.43 13.46 -14.78
CA ASN A 193 -23.91 13.65 -16.15
C ASN A 193 -24.51 15.04 -16.42
N ASP A 194 -24.37 15.99 -15.49
CA ASP A 194 -24.74 17.40 -15.70
C ASP A 194 -23.51 18.26 -16.01
#